data_AF-G2GYJ6-F1
#
_entry.id   AF-G2GYJ6-F1
#
_cell.length_a   1.000
_cell.length_b   1.000
_cell.length_c   1.000
_cell.angle_alpha   90.00
_cell.angle_beta   90.00
_cell.angle_gamma   90.00
#
_symmetry.space_group_name_H-M   'P 1'
#
loop_
_entity.id
_entity.type
_entity.pdbx_description
1 polymer ?
#
loop_
_entity_poly.entity_id
_entity_poly.type
_entity_poly.pdbx_seq_one_letter_code
_entity_poly.pdbx_strand_id
1 'polypeptide(L)'
;AMRKSIEAKGGEIRLSSPVNKVVMAQEKIQGLEINGQFEAFDKVISTIPLPYVPRLMPDLPEDILKKFQAIKNIAVVCVIAKLRKSVTENFWLNTNDPEMDIPGLVEYTNLRPLDHHILYVPFYLPGDHEKFLQPDQAFIEKVKSYLKKINSTLSDEDFIDIRASRYRYAQPVCDPGYLRKIPPMA
;
A
#
# COMPACT_ATOMS: atom_id res chain seq x y z
N ALA A 1 18.23 -9.10 4.81
CA ALA A 1 18.72 -9.14 6.21
C ALA A 1 17.69 -9.76 7.15
N MET A 2 16.48 -9.18 7.26
CA MET A 2 15.44 -9.65 8.19
C MET A 2 15.11 -11.15 8.08
N ARG A 3 14.88 -11.68 6.86
CA ARG A 3 14.63 -13.10 6.62
C ARG A 3 15.68 -14.01 7.27
N LYS A 4 16.95 -13.79 6.96
CA LYS A 4 18.08 -14.57 7.51
C LYS A 4 18.11 -14.52 9.05
N SER A 5 17.79 -13.36 9.64
CA SER A 5 17.74 -13.23 11.10
C SER A 5 16.59 -14.00 11.75
N ILE A 6 15.45 -14.13 11.06
CA ILE A 6 14.31 -14.93 11.54
C ILE A 6 14.68 -16.41 11.49
N GLU A 7 15.19 -16.87 10.35
CA GLU A 7 15.61 -18.26 10.13
C GLU A 7 16.73 -18.67 11.10
N ALA A 8 17.73 -17.82 11.34
CA ALA A 8 18.80 -18.08 12.30
C ALA A 8 18.34 -18.16 13.76
N LYS A 9 17.16 -17.63 14.08
CA LYS A 9 16.54 -17.71 15.42
C LYS A 9 15.48 -18.83 15.50
N GLY A 10 15.42 -19.71 14.50
CA GLY A 10 14.49 -20.84 14.46
C GLY A 10 13.10 -20.50 13.95
N GLY A 11 12.87 -19.29 13.43
CA GLY A 11 11.62 -18.93 12.77
C GLY A 11 11.57 -19.44 11.33
N GLU A 12 10.35 -19.63 10.81
CA GLU A 12 10.14 -20.07 9.44
C GLU A 12 9.52 -18.96 8.57
N ILE A 13 9.92 -18.86 7.31
CA ILE A 13 9.29 -17.98 6.32
C ILE A 13 8.77 -18.80 5.15
N ARG A 14 7.44 -18.90 5.07
CA ARG A 14 6.74 -19.60 4.00
C ARG A 14 6.19 -18.59 3.00
N LEU A 15 6.70 -18.62 1.77
CA LEU A 15 6.19 -17.86 0.63
C LEU A 15 5.23 -18.74 -0.16
N SER A 16 4.34 -18.14 -0.97
CA SER A 16 3.31 -18.89 -1.71
C SER A 16 2.40 -19.73 -0.79
N SER A 17 2.19 -19.24 0.43
CA SER A 17 1.35 -19.87 1.47
C SER A 17 0.25 -18.91 1.91
N PRO A 18 -0.70 -18.55 1.03
CA PRO A 18 -1.84 -17.73 1.42
C PRO A 18 -2.62 -18.42 2.56
N VAL A 19 -2.84 -17.66 3.63
CA VAL A 19 -3.80 -18.04 4.67
C VAL A 19 -5.20 -17.81 4.09
N ASN A 20 -6.04 -18.84 4.14
CA ASN A 20 -7.43 -18.81 3.68
C ASN A 20 -8.37 -18.45 4.83
N LYS A 21 -8.13 -19.00 6.02
CA LYS A 21 -8.96 -18.83 7.21
C LYS A 21 -8.15 -18.96 8.49
N VAL A 22 -8.54 -18.24 9.53
CA VAL A 22 -8.15 -18.52 10.92
C VAL A 22 -9.21 -19.41 11.53
N VAL A 23 -8.82 -20.62 11.94
CA VAL A 23 -9.75 -21.63 12.45
C VAL A 23 -9.95 -21.40 13.94
N MET A 24 -11.21 -21.27 14.34
CA MET A 24 -11.63 -21.03 15.71
C MET A 24 -12.66 -22.09 16.14
N ALA A 25 -12.59 -22.51 17.39
CA ALA A 25 -13.59 -23.36 18.03
C ALA A 25 -13.78 -22.90 19.47
N GLN A 26 -15.04 -22.77 19.92
CA GLN A 26 -15.36 -22.31 21.28
C GLN A 26 -14.62 -21.01 21.67
N GLU A 27 -14.63 -20.02 20.77
CA GLU A 27 -13.97 -18.72 20.95
C GLU A 27 -12.43 -18.78 21.12
N LYS A 28 -11.81 -19.92 20.80
CA LYS A 28 -10.35 -20.11 20.86
C LYS A 28 -9.79 -20.41 19.48
N ILE A 29 -8.63 -19.81 19.21
CA ILE A 29 -7.82 -20.13 18.03
C ILE A 29 -7.40 -21.61 18.10
N GLN A 30 -7.58 -22.32 16.99
CA GLN A 30 -7.10 -23.68 16.80
C GLN A 30 -5.91 -23.73 15.85
N GLY A 31 -5.86 -22.79 14.89
CA GLY A 31 -4.81 -22.76 13.88
C GLY A 31 -5.20 -21.95 12.66
N LEU A 32 -4.54 -22.26 11.55
CA LEU A 32 -4.72 -21.61 10.25
C LEU A 32 -5.11 -22.65 9.20
N GLU A 33 -5.93 -22.22 8.25
CA GLU A 33 -6.08 -22.91 6.97
C GLU A 33 -5.15 -22.22 5.97
N ILE A 34 -4.17 -22.97 5.46
CA ILE A 34 -3.13 -22.50 4.54
C ILE A 34 -3.16 -23.39 3.31
N ASN A 35 -3.35 -22.81 2.12
CA ASN A 35 -3.51 -23.57 0.88
C ASN A 35 -4.61 -24.67 0.98
N GLY A 36 -5.67 -24.41 1.75
CA GLY A 36 -6.75 -25.37 2.01
C GLY A 36 -6.39 -26.51 2.97
N GLN A 37 -5.22 -26.48 3.61
CA GLN A 37 -4.80 -27.46 4.62
C GLN A 37 -4.79 -26.82 6.01
N PHE A 38 -5.19 -27.60 7.02
CA PHE A 38 -5.17 -27.15 8.41
C PHE A 38 -3.80 -27.32 9.03
N GLU A 39 -3.35 -26.27 9.72
CA GLU A 39 -2.14 -26.27 10.54
C GLU A 39 -2.44 -25.69 11.92
N ALA A 40 -2.07 -26.40 12.97
CA ALA A 40 -2.38 -26.02 14.35
C ALA A 40 -1.44 -24.94 14.88
N PHE A 41 -2.02 -23.92 15.54
CA PHE A 41 -1.28 -22.86 16.22
C PHE A 41 -2.05 -22.39 17.45
N ASP A 42 -1.34 -22.18 18.57
CA ASP A 42 -1.95 -21.67 19.81
C ASP A 42 -2.27 -20.16 19.74
N LYS A 43 -1.49 -19.43 18.94
CA LYS A 43 -1.58 -17.97 18.79
C LYS A 43 -1.37 -17.57 17.34
N VAL A 44 -2.11 -16.55 16.91
CA VAL A 44 -2.01 -15.96 15.58
C VAL A 44 -1.83 -14.46 15.72
N ILE A 45 -0.76 -13.93 15.11
CA ILE A 45 -0.52 -12.49 14.99
C ILE A 45 -0.76 -12.09 13.55
N SER A 46 -1.81 -11.30 13.32
CA SER A 46 -2.18 -10.85 11.98
C SER A 46 -1.57 -9.49 11.67
N THR A 47 -0.79 -9.40 10.58
CA THR A 47 -0.20 -8.16 10.09
C THR A 47 -0.80 -7.72 8.74
N ILE A 48 -1.95 -8.29 8.36
CA ILE A 48 -2.64 -7.96 7.12
C ILE A 48 -3.41 -6.64 7.26
N PRO A 49 -3.80 -5.99 6.14
CA PRO A 49 -4.75 -4.89 6.19
C PRO A 49 -6.06 -5.29 6.86
N LEU A 50 -6.50 -4.48 7.83
CA LEU A 50 -7.69 -4.73 8.66
C LEU A 50 -8.97 -5.04 7.86
N PRO A 51 -9.24 -4.43 6.68
CA PRO A 51 -10.42 -4.78 5.88
C PRO A 51 -10.49 -6.25 5.43
N TYR A 52 -9.37 -6.98 5.44
CA TYR A 52 -9.36 -8.40 5.11
C TYR A 52 -9.72 -9.30 6.28
N VAL A 53 -9.63 -8.81 7.53
CA VAL A 53 -9.87 -9.61 8.74
C VAL A 53 -11.25 -10.28 8.72
N PRO A 54 -12.37 -9.59 8.42
CA PRO A 54 -13.69 -10.23 8.40
C PRO A 54 -13.80 -11.42 7.45
N ARG A 55 -13.04 -11.43 6.35
CA ARG A 55 -13.01 -12.54 5.38
C ARG A 55 -12.22 -13.74 5.90
N LEU A 56 -11.09 -13.49 6.57
CA LEU A 56 -10.20 -14.53 7.08
C LEU A 56 -10.63 -15.07 8.45
N MET A 57 -11.38 -14.28 9.23
CA MET A 57 -11.82 -14.62 10.57
C MET A 57 -13.35 -14.43 10.68
N PRO A 58 -14.16 -15.10 9.84
CA PRO A 58 -15.61 -14.87 9.78
C PRO A 58 -16.35 -15.30 11.05
N ASP A 59 -15.72 -16.13 11.90
CA ASP A 59 -16.32 -16.65 13.14
C ASP A 59 -16.06 -15.72 14.35
N LEU A 60 -15.49 -14.52 14.14
CA LEU A 60 -15.37 -13.50 15.18
C LEU A 60 -16.76 -12.99 15.61
N PRO A 61 -16.90 -12.44 16.84
CA PRO A 61 -18.14 -11.81 17.27
C PRO A 61 -18.62 -10.73 16.29
N GLU A 62 -19.93 -10.67 16.06
CA GLU A 62 -20.54 -9.81 15.04
C GLU A 62 -20.22 -8.33 15.23
N ASP A 63 -20.16 -7.86 16.48
CA ASP A 63 -19.83 -6.47 16.82
C ASP A 63 -18.36 -6.13 16.46
N ILE A 64 -17.45 -7.10 16.61
CA ILE A 64 -16.05 -6.97 16.21
C ILE A 64 -15.91 -6.96 14.69
N LEU A 65 -16.61 -7.86 13.99
CA LEU A 65 -16.66 -7.88 12.52
C LEU A 65 -17.15 -6.52 11.97
N LYS A 66 -18.22 -5.97 12.53
CA LYS A 66 -18.76 -4.66 12.15
C LYS A 66 -17.74 -3.53 12.32
N LYS A 67 -16.96 -3.54 13.42
CA LYS A 67 -15.89 -2.55 13.64
C LYS A 67 -14.81 -2.63 12.57
N PHE A 68 -14.33 -3.83 12.22
CA PHE A 68 -13.34 -4.01 11.15
C PHE A 68 -13.89 -3.56 9.77
N GLN A 69 -15.13 -3.93 9.45
CA GLN A 69 -15.78 -3.57 8.18
C GLN A 69 -16.01 -2.06 8.04
N ALA A 70 -16.22 -1.33 9.15
CA ALA A 70 -16.42 0.10 9.14
C ALA A 70 -15.14 0.90 8.85
N ILE A 71 -13.95 0.29 8.88
CA ILE A 71 -12.67 0.98 8.65
C ILE A 71 -12.54 1.34 7.17
N LYS A 72 -12.63 2.64 6.90
CA LYS A 72 -12.35 3.21 5.58
C LYS A 72 -10.85 3.33 5.37
N ASN A 73 -10.39 3.02 4.16
CA ASN A 73 -9.03 3.28 3.75
C ASN A 73 -9.03 4.09 2.46
N ILE A 74 -8.00 4.90 2.30
CA ILE A 74 -7.68 5.54 1.03
C ILE A 74 -6.86 4.57 0.18
N ALA A 75 -7.11 4.58 -1.12
CA ALA A 75 -6.31 3.84 -2.09
C ALA A 75 -5.20 4.74 -2.64
N VAL A 76 -4.18 4.13 -3.23
CA VAL A 76 -3.12 4.84 -3.93
C VAL A 76 -2.88 4.25 -5.31
N VAL A 77 -2.69 5.13 -6.29
CA VAL A 77 -1.98 4.82 -7.53
C VAL A 77 -0.62 5.46 -7.42
N CYS A 78 0.45 4.68 -7.37
CA CYS A 78 1.81 5.19 -7.31
C CYS A 78 2.47 5.03 -8.67
N VAL A 79 2.86 6.15 -9.27
CA VAL A 79 3.63 6.16 -10.51
C VAL A 79 5.11 6.27 -10.17
N ILE A 80 5.93 5.38 -10.71
CA ILE A 80 7.38 5.39 -10.57
C ILE A 80 7.97 5.70 -11.93
N ALA A 81 8.74 6.78 -12.02
CA ALA A 81 9.47 7.18 -13.21
C ALA A 81 10.97 6.92 -13.02
N LYS A 82 11.58 6.26 -14.01
CA LYS A 82 13.02 6.12 -14.17
C LYS A 82 13.47 7.10 -15.25
N LEU A 83 14.33 8.04 -14.88
CA LEU A 83 14.71 9.18 -15.72
C LEU A 83 16.22 9.26 -15.96
N ARG A 84 16.61 9.81 -17.11
CA ARG A 84 18.02 10.15 -17.42
C ARG A 84 18.51 11.36 -16.63
N LYS A 85 17.59 12.24 -16.25
CA LYS A 85 17.86 13.52 -15.60
C LYS A 85 16.98 13.68 -14.36
N SER A 86 17.49 14.37 -13.35
CA SER A 86 16.70 14.76 -12.18
C SER A 86 15.58 15.71 -12.57
N VAL A 87 14.46 15.61 -11.87
CA VAL A 87 13.37 16.57 -12.01
C VAL A 87 13.66 17.78 -11.13
N THR A 88 14.12 17.53 -9.90
CA THR A 88 14.42 18.53 -8.87
C THR A 88 15.66 18.13 -8.08
N GLU A 89 16.19 19.05 -7.27
CA GLU A 89 17.25 18.74 -6.29
C GLU A 89 16.71 18.21 -4.94
N ASN A 90 15.39 18.19 -4.77
CA ASN A 90 14.74 17.89 -3.49
C ASN A 90 14.46 16.39 -3.36
N PHE A 91 14.61 15.82 -2.17
CA PHE A 91 14.11 14.47 -1.89
C PHE A 91 12.57 14.42 -1.92
N TRP A 92 11.91 15.45 -1.39
CA TRP A 92 10.46 15.56 -1.33
C TRP A 92 10.05 16.95 -1.80
N LEU A 93 9.09 17.03 -2.73
CA LEU A 93 8.46 18.27 -3.16
C LEU A 93 6.94 18.17 -2.97
N ASN A 94 6.35 19.10 -2.22
CA ASN A 94 4.90 19.25 -2.14
C ASN A 94 4.39 20.07 -3.32
N THR A 95 3.19 19.75 -3.81
CA THR A 95 2.50 20.49 -4.88
C THR A 95 1.26 21.18 -4.34
N ASN A 96 1.07 22.43 -4.74
CA ASN A 96 -0.16 23.20 -4.51
C ASN A 96 -0.52 23.94 -5.81
N ASP A 97 -0.91 23.17 -6.81
CA ASP A 97 -1.15 23.63 -8.17
C ASP A 97 -2.54 23.13 -8.61
N PRO A 98 -3.47 24.01 -9.04
CA PRO A 98 -4.81 23.61 -9.46
C PRO A 98 -4.86 22.59 -10.62
N GLU A 99 -3.78 22.47 -11.40
CA GLU A 99 -3.69 21.56 -12.53
C GLU A 99 -3.12 20.17 -12.13
N MET A 100 -2.66 20.01 -10.89
CA MET A 100 -2.04 18.78 -10.38
C MET A 100 -2.91 18.13 -9.31
N ASP A 101 -3.39 16.90 -9.55
CA ASP A 101 -4.14 16.12 -8.55
C ASP A 101 -3.26 15.16 -7.74
N ILE A 102 -2.04 15.61 -7.42
CA ILE A 102 -1.05 14.92 -6.59
C ILE A 102 -0.70 15.82 -5.38
N PRO A 103 -0.35 15.23 -4.22
CA PRO A 103 0.09 16.01 -3.06
C PRO A 103 1.57 16.43 -3.18
N GLY A 104 2.34 15.73 -4.01
CA GLY A 104 3.76 15.95 -4.16
C GLY A 104 4.43 14.80 -4.92
N LEU A 105 5.76 14.86 -4.96
CA LEU A 105 6.63 13.84 -5.52
C LEU A 105 7.80 13.56 -4.58
N VAL A 106 8.35 12.34 -4.71
CA VAL A 106 9.52 11.90 -3.96
C VAL A 106 10.59 11.51 -4.95
N GLU A 107 11.67 12.27 -5.03
CA GLU A 107 12.82 11.97 -5.88
C GLU A 107 13.86 11.21 -5.05
N TYR A 108 13.62 9.91 -4.92
CA TYR A 108 14.35 9.03 -4.01
C TYR A 108 15.86 9.04 -4.24
N THR A 109 16.30 9.28 -5.48
CA THR A 109 17.72 9.33 -5.80
C THR A 109 18.47 10.50 -5.17
N ASN A 110 17.75 11.54 -4.73
CA ASN A 110 18.33 12.63 -3.96
C ASN A 110 18.59 12.23 -2.49
N LEU A 111 17.96 11.15 -2.01
CA LEU A 111 18.29 10.52 -0.72
C LEU A 111 19.32 9.39 -0.87
N ARG A 112 19.18 8.57 -1.91
CA ARG A 112 20.06 7.42 -2.17
C ARG A 112 20.46 7.40 -3.65
N PRO A 113 21.69 7.82 -3.98
CA PRO A 113 22.18 7.81 -5.36
C PRO A 113 22.08 6.43 -6.03
N LEU A 114 21.68 6.41 -7.30
CA LEU A 114 21.56 5.25 -8.18
C LEU A 114 22.02 5.65 -9.59
N ASP A 115 22.18 4.68 -10.50
CA ASP A 115 22.64 4.93 -11.88
C ASP A 115 21.69 5.81 -12.71
N HIS A 116 20.42 5.86 -12.32
CA HIS A 116 19.38 6.67 -12.96
C HIS A 116 18.52 7.32 -11.89
N HIS A 117 17.86 8.43 -12.24
CA HIS A 117 16.98 9.15 -11.32
C HIS A 117 15.65 8.39 -11.15
N ILE A 118 15.26 8.14 -9.91
CA ILE A 118 14.03 7.41 -9.57
C ILE A 118 13.12 8.34 -8.78
N LEU A 119 11.92 8.56 -9.32
CA LEU A 119 10.92 9.46 -8.77
C LEU A 119 9.58 8.75 -8.62
N TYR A 120 8.90 9.01 -7.50
CA TYR A 120 7.62 8.42 -7.12
C TYR A 120 6.57 9.52 -7.03
N VAL A 121 5.41 9.31 -7.64
CA VAL A 121 4.27 10.24 -7.59
C VAL A 121 3.03 9.50 -7.12
N PRO A 122 2.53 9.76 -5.89
CA PRO A 122 1.33 9.13 -5.38
C PRO A 122 0.06 9.91 -5.73
N PHE A 123 -0.96 9.21 -6.21
CA PHE A 123 -2.34 9.69 -6.29
C PHE A 123 -3.15 9.02 -5.19
N TYR A 124 -3.50 9.77 -4.14
CA TYR A 124 -4.37 9.27 -3.08
C TYR A 124 -5.83 9.54 -3.43
N LEU A 125 -6.62 8.48 -3.57
CA LEU A 125 -8.01 8.54 -4.04
C LEU A 125 -8.87 7.55 -3.25
N PRO A 126 -10.18 7.83 -3.03
CA PRO A 126 -11.10 6.78 -2.63
C PRO A 126 -11.09 5.67 -3.68
N GLY A 127 -11.00 4.41 -3.25
CA GLY A 127 -10.81 3.32 -4.22
C GLY A 127 -12.03 3.08 -5.12
N ASP A 128 -13.22 3.45 -4.67
CA ASP A 128 -14.48 3.39 -5.45
C ASP A 128 -14.67 4.60 -6.37
N HIS A 129 -13.80 5.61 -6.29
CA HIS A 129 -13.86 6.79 -7.14
C HIS A 129 -13.48 6.46 -8.59
N GLU A 130 -14.21 7.02 -9.57
CA GLU A 130 -14.00 6.75 -11.01
C GLU A 130 -12.56 6.97 -11.48
N LYS A 131 -11.92 8.06 -11.03
CA LYS A 131 -10.48 8.30 -11.25
C LYS A 131 -9.62 7.08 -10.89
N PHE A 132 -9.85 6.43 -9.74
CA PHE A 132 -9.08 5.26 -9.33
C PHE A 132 -9.35 4.03 -10.23
N LEU A 133 -10.41 4.01 -11.03
CA LEU A 133 -10.69 2.94 -11.98
C LEU A 133 -10.13 3.20 -13.37
N GLN A 134 -9.60 4.40 -13.63
CA GLN A 134 -8.93 4.72 -14.90
C GLN A 134 -7.70 3.83 -15.12
N PRO A 135 -7.34 3.50 -16.37
CA PRO A 135 -6.18 2.68 -16.66
C PRO A 135 -4.89 3.37 -16.21
N ASP A 136 -3.86 2.58 -15.94
CA ASP A 136 -2.54 3.04 -15.50
C ASP A 136 -1.93 4.10 -16.44
N GLN A 137 -2.18 3.98 -17.74
CA GLN A 137 -1.73 4.93 -18.75
C GLN A 137 -2.22 6.37 -18.48
N ALA A 138 -3.44 6.54 -17.97
CA ALA A 138 -3.98 7.86 -17.67
C ALA A 138 -3.16 8.59 -16.59
N PHE A 139 -2.68 7.85 -15.58
CA PHE A 139 -1.84 8.38 -14.52
C PHE A 139 -0.41 8.63 -15.00
N ILE A 140 0.13 7.72 -15.82
CA ILE A 140 1.46 7.85 -16.42
C ILE A 140 1.56 9.13 -17.26
N GLU A 141 0.58 9.38 -18.12
CA GLU A 141 0.59 10.58 -18.98
C GLU A 141 0.41 11.88 -18.19
N LYS A 142 -0.42 11.87 -17.14
CA LYS A 142 -0.49 12.98 -16.18
C LYS A 142 0.87 13.26 -15.55
N VAL A 143 1.54 12.24 -15.04
CA VAL A 143 2.84 12.40 -14.39
C VAL A 143 3.88 12.94 -15.36
N LYS A 144 3.96 12.42 -16.60
CA LYS A 144 4.87 12.99 -17.62
C LYS A 144 4.62 14.49 -17.81
N SER A 145 3.35 14.90 -17.93
CA SER A 145 2.96 16.31 -18.07
C SER A 145 3.38 17.13 -16.84
N TYR A 146 3.10 16.64 -15.62
CA TYR A 146 3.44 17.33 -14.38
C TYR A 146 4.96 17.50 -14.21
N LEU A 147 5.75 16.45 -14.50
CA LEU A 147 7.20 16.53 -14.37
C LEU A 147 7.81 17.53 -15.37
N LYS A 148 7.32 17.57 -16.62
CA LYS A 148 7.74 18.59 -17.60
C LYS A 148 7.29 20.00 -17.23
N LYS A 149 6.15 20.16 -16.55
CA LYS A 149 5.72 21.45 -16.00
C LYS A 149 6.63 21.91 -14.86
N ILE A 150 7.01 21.00 -13.97
CA ILE A 150 7.92 21.28 -12.84
C ILE A 150 9.33 21.60 -13.34
N ASN A 151 9.80 20.84 -14.33
CA ASN A 151 11.10 21.05 -14.95
C ASN A 151 10.96 21.08 -16.48
N SER A 152 10.88 22.30 -17.03
CA SER A 152 10.69 22.56 -18.46
C SER A 152 11.86 22.11 -19.34
N THR A 153 12.97 21.70 -18.74
CA THR A 153 14.12 21.14 -19.49
C THR A 153 14.00 19.63 -19.72
N LEU A 154 12.98 18.96 -19.16
CA LEU A 154 12.69 17.55 -19.44
C LEU A 154 12.02 17.40 -20.80
N SER A 155 12.46 16.38 -21.53
CA SER A 155 11.89 15.94 -22.79
C SER A 155 11.32 14.52 -22.67
N ASP A 156 10.64 14.02 -23.70
CA ASP A 156 10.18 12.62 -23.71
C ASP A 156 11.34 11.62 -23.71
N GLU A 157 12.50 11.98 -24.24
CA GLU A 157 13.69 11.12 -24.32
C GLU A 157 14.34 10.86 -22.95
N ASP A 158 14.04 11.73 -21.97
CA ASP A 158 14.53 11.59 -20.60
C ASP A 158 13.80 10.48 -19.83
N PHE A 159 12.61 10.05 -20.29
CA PHE A 159 11.84 8.97 -19.67
C PHE A 159 12.34 7.60 -20.16
N ILE A 160 13.07 6.89 -19.29
CA ILE A 160 13.61 5.56 -19.60
C ILE A 160 12.53 4.48 -19.43
N ASP A 161 11.80 4.52 -18.32
CA ASP A 161 10.64 3.67 -18.04
C ASP A 161 9.72 4.40 -17.05
N ILE A 162 8.43 4.11 -17.10
CA ILE A 162 7.44 4.65 -16.17
C ILE A 162 6.33 3.64 -15.95
N ARG A 163 6.01 3.35 -14.69
CA ARG A 163 5.01 2.34 -14.33
C ARG A 163 4.10 2.86 -13.24
N ALA A 164 2.82 2.55 -13.34
CA ALA A 164 1.89 2.72 -12.23
C ALA A 164 1.72 1.41 -11.47
N SER A 165 1.39 1.52 -10.19
CA SER A 165 1.01 0.40 -9.34
C SER A 165 -0.10 0.84 -8.41
N ARG A 166 -1.05 -0.05 -8.15
CA ARG A 166 -2.24 0.25 -7.35
C ARG A 166 -2.24 -0.51 -6.05
N TYR A 167 -2.68 0.16 -4.99
CA TYR A 167 -2.88 -0.48 -3.70
C TYR A 167 -4.17 0.05 -3.04
N ARG A 168 -5.11 -0.87 -2.80
CA ARG A 168 -6.50 -0.53 -2.41
C ARG A 168 -6.62 -0.01 -0.98
N TYR A 169 -5.80 -0.53 -0.08
CA TYR A 169 -5.87 -0.24 1.35
C TYR A 169 -4.55 0.38 1.81
N ALA A 170 -4.20 1.52 1.21
CA ALA A 170 -2.91 2.17 1.41
C ALA A 170 -2.75 2.71 2.83
N GLN A 171 -3.80 3.37 3.34
CA GLN A 171 -3.81 3.89 4.70
C GLN A 171 -5.24 4.00 5.23
N PRO A 172 -5.47 3.75 6.54
CA PRO A 172 -6.74 4.04 7.18
C PRO A 172 -7.06 5.53 7.18
N VAL A 173 -8.30 5.87 6.84
CA VAL A 173 -8.83 7.22 6.99
C VAL A 173 -9.29 7.39 8.43
N CYS A 174 -8.56 8.20 9.19
CA CYS A 174 -8.82 8.44 10.61
C CYS A 174 -9.74 9.64 10.79
N ASP A 175 -11.04 9.39 10.88
CA ASP A 175 -12.04 10.44 11.07
C ASP A 175 -12.19 10.82 12.56
N PRO A 176 -12.91 11.92 12.91
CA PRO A 176 -13.06 12.33 14.29
C PRO A 176 -13.61 11.20 15.19
N GLY A 177 -12.91 10.92 16.29
CA GLY A 177 -13.27 9.84 17.22
C GLY A 177 -12.87 8.44 16.76
N TYR A 178 -11.97 8.30 15.78
CA TYR A 178 -11.49 7.02 15.22
C TYR A 178 -11.13 5.96 16.27
N LEU A 179 -10.48 6.35 17.38
CA LEU A 179 -10.09 5.42 18.45
C LEU A 179 -11.27 4.64 19.05
N ARG A 180 -12.48 5.21 19.06
CA ARG A 180 -13.68 4.51 19.56
C ARG A 180 -14.27 3.52 18.55
N LYS A 181 -13.84 3.59 17.28
CA LYS A 181 -14.36 2.80 16.17
C LYS A 181 -13.51 1.57 15.85
N ILE A 182 -12.24 1.59 16.23
CA ILE A 182 -11.38 0.43 16.08
C ILE A 182 -11.76 -0.66 17.11
N PRO A 183 -11.53 -1.94 16.78
CA PRO A 183 -11.68 -3.03 17.75
C PRO A 183 -10.83 -2.79 19.01
N PRO A 184 -11.28 -3.25 20.19
CA PRO A 184 -10.51 -3.11 21.41
C PRO A 184 -9.13 -3.77 21.26
N MET A 185 -8.10 -3.14 21.81
CA MET A 185 -6.79 -3.78 21.94
C MET A 185 -6.91 -4.89 23.01
N ALA A 186 -6.36 -6.06 22.70
CA ALA A 186 -6.18 -7.14 23.67
C ALA A 186 -5.01 -6.84 24.61
#